data_AF-A0A6V8QUC1-F1
#
_entry.id   AF-A0A6V8QUC1-F1
#
_cell.length_a   1.000
_cell.length_b   1.000
_cell.length_c   1.000
_cell.angle_alpha   90.00
_cell.angle_beta   90.00
_cell.angle_gamma   90.00
#
_symmetry.space_group_name_H-M   'P 1'
#
loop_
_entity.id
_entity.type
_entity.pdbx_description
1 polymer ?
#
loop_
_entity_poly.entity_id
_entity_poly.type
_entity_poly.pdbx_seq_one_letter_code
_entity_poly.pdbx_strand_id
1 'polypeptide(L)'
;MRLIIRDDSDGASDYVANYIINRINTFHPSAENPFVLGLPTGSSPLGVYKVLVQKYKAGLVSFENVITFNMDEYVGIPRDHAESYHTFMWKHFFSHVNIHPSNVHILNGNAPNLEAECVAYEDAIKKAGGIDLFLAGIGEDGHIAFNEPGSSLASRTRVKTLAYDTILANSRFFDHDISKVPRMALTVGVQTVLEAREVVVIILGQRKSLALQKCIEEGVNHMWTLSSLQLHPHPMIVVDEDATAELKVKTVKYFKSIEKVAQEAGFEQILPSKVRTGNGPIPQTTVDEVSSPTIHAPQPTTSRLLRATPATEYPIRSVSPDLVPDRMASRIPEPHLTDRLTPNPEQQAVQNAITA
;
A
#
# COMPACT_ATOMS: atom_id res chain seq x y z
N MET A 1 -9.09 -15.47 -1.64
CA MET A 1 -8.09 -14.97 -0.68
C MET A 1 -7.89 -16.00 0.42
N ARG A 2 -6.64 -16.18 0.86
CA ARG A 2 -6.29 -16.96 2.05
C ARG A 2 -5.84 -16.01 3.17
N LEU A 3 -6.28 -16.28 4.40
CA LEU A 3 -5.79 -15.60 5.60
C LEU A 3 -5.23 -16.65 6.56
N ILE A 4 -3.92 -16.62 6.77
CA ILE A 4 -3.18 -17.55 7.60
C ILE A 4 -2.87 -16.86 8.91
N ILE A 5 -3.41 -17.38 10.00
CA ILE A 5 -3.20 -16.83 11.35
C ILE A 5 -2.22 -17.74 12.08
N ARG A 6 -1.18 -17.16 12.67
CA ARG A 6 -0.18 -17.82 13.50
C ARG A 6 -0.16 -17.20 14.89
N ASP A 7 0.28 -17.98 15.87
CA ASP A 7 0.23 -17.57 17.26
C ASP A 7 1.09 -16.32 17.54
N ASP A 8 2.22 -16.20 16.85
CA ASP A 8 3.15 -15.09 17.01
C ASP A 8 3.84 -14.69 15.69
N SER A 9 4.64 -13.63 15.78
CA SER A 9 5.38 -13.06 14.65
C SER A 9 6.46 -13.99 14.07
N ASP A 10 7.04 -14.87 14.90
CA ASP A 10 8.07 -15.81 14.45
C ASP A 10 7.42 -16.94 13.65
N GLY A 11 6.31 -17.51 14.12
CA GLY A 11 5.52 -18.51 13.41
C GLY A 11 4.93 -17.99 12.09
N ALA A 12 4.51 -16.72 12.04
CA ALA A 12 4.10 -16.05 10.82
C ALA A 12 5.27 -15.91 9.82
N SER A 13 6.43 -15.48 10.30
CA SER A 13 7.64 -15.32 9.48
C SER A 13 8.16 -16.66 8.94
N ASP A 14 8.19 -17.69 9.78
CA ASP A 14 8.57 -19.06 9.40
C ASP A 14 7.63 -19.61 8.33
N TYR A 15 6.32 -19.39 8.48
CA TYR A 15 5.35 -19.85 7.49
C TYR A 15 5.61 -19.22 6.12
N VAL A 16 5.77 -17.90 6.06
CA VAL A 16 6.05 -17.18 4.81
C VAL A 16 7.38 -17.64 4.18
N ALA A 17 8.44 -17.77 4.98
CA ALA A 17 9.74 -18.21 4.48
C ALA A 17 9.69 -19.62 3.89
N ASN A 18 9.05 -20.56 4.60
CA ASN A 18 8.86 -21.93 4.10
C ASN A 18 7.98 -21.97 2.85
N TYR A 19 6.99 -21.08 2.75
CA TYR A 19 6.16 -20.95 1.55
C TYR A 19 6.99 -20.49 0.35
N ILE A 20 7.80 -19.44 0.50
CA ILE A 20 8.71 -18.95 -0.55
C ILE A 20 9.70 -20.05 -0.99
N ILE A 21 10.29 -20.77 -0.04
CA ILE A 21 11.21 -21.88 -0.33
C ILE A 21 10.50 -22.98 -1.13
N ASN A 22 9.29 -23.38 -0.71
CA ASN A 22 8.51 -24.36 -1.44
C ASN A 22 8.23 -23.89 -2.87
N ARG A 23 7.87 -22.61 -3.05
CA ARG A 23 7.61 -22.03 -4.37
C ARG A 23 8.84 -22.05 -5.26
N ILE A 24 10.00 -21.63 -4.77
CA ILE A 24 11.27 -21.65 -5.50
C ILE A 24 11.63 -23.10 -5.88
N ASN A 25 11.64 -24.02 -4.92
CA ASN A 25 12.04 -25.41 -5.16
C ASN A 25 11.09 -26.14 -6.12
N THR A 26 9.79 -25.86 -6.04
CA THR A 26 8.77 -26.43 -6.92
C THR A 26 8.82 -25.84 -8.32
N PHE A 27 9.18 -24.56 -8.45
CA PHE A 27 9.39 -23.91 -9.74
C PHE A 27 10.64 -24.48 -10.44
N HIS A 28 11.66 -24.85 -9.66
CA HIS A 28 12.91 -25.45 -10.13
C HIS A 28 13.66 -24.52 -11.11
N PRO A 29 14.09 -23.32 -10.64
CA PRO A 29 14.60 -22.28 -11.53
C PRO A 29 15.95 -22.66 -12.17
N SER A 30 16.09 -22.32 -13.45
CA SER A 30 17.33 -22.43 -14.23
C SER A 30 17.76 -21.05 -14.75
N ALA A 31 18.92 -20.97 -15.41
CA ALA A 31 19.38 -19.72 -16.01
C ALA A 31 18.44 -19.20 -17.11
N GLU A 32 17.80 -20.11 -17.85
CA GLU A 32 16.85 -19.80 -18.94
C GLU A 32 15.44 -19.51 -18.42
N ASN A 33 15.08 -20.06 -17.26
CA ASN A 33 13.79 -19.87 -16.61
C ASN A 33 14.01 -19.56 -15.12
N PRO A 34 14.40 -18.32 -14.78
CA PRO A 34 14.62 -17.91 -13.40
C PRO A 34 13.29 -17.71 -12.66
N PHE A 35 13.32 -17.81 -11.32
CA PHE A 35 12.16 -17.47 -10.48
C PHE A 35 12.19 -15.98 -10.15
N VAL A 36 11.10 -15.26 -10.42
CA VAL A 36 11.04 -13.80 -10.20
C VAL A 36 10.30 -13.46 -8.91
N LEU A 37 11.00 -12.82 -7.97
CA LEU A 37 10.53 -12.55 -6.61
C LEU A 37 10.45 -11.03 -6.32
N GLY A 38 9.25 -10.55 -6.00
CA GLY A 38 9.03 -9.19 -5.48
C GLY A 38 9.31 -9.13 -3.97
N LEU A 39 10.04 -8.13 -3.49
CA LEU A 39 10.51 -8.04 -2.11
C LEU A 39 10.21 -6.68 -1.43
N PRO A 40 9.72 -6.67 -0.17
CA PRO A 40 9.52 -5.45 0.60
C PRO A 40 10.72 -5.15 1.52
N THR A 41 10.75 -3.95 2.07
CA THR A 41 11.62 -3.58 3.19
C THR A 41 10.81 -3.39 4.48
N GLY A 42 11.42 -2.81 5.52
CA GLY A 42 10.76 -2.54 6.80
C GLY A 42 10.87 -3.69 7.81
N SER A 43 10.21 -3.53 8.96
CA SER A 43 10.36 -4.45 10.08
C SER A 43 9.67 -5.80 9.87
N SER A 44 8.52 -5.82 9.20
CA SER A 44 7.71 -7.04 9.01
C SER A 44 8.45 -8.17 8.27
N PRO A 45 9.18 -7.94 7.16
CA PRO A 45 9.87 -9.03 6.46
C PRO A 45 11.20 -9.46 7.10
N LEU A 46 11.70 -8.80 8.16
CA LEU A 46 13.00 -9.15 8.75
C LEU A 46 13.05 -10.59 9.27
N GLY A 47 11.96 -11.06 9.90
CA GLY A 47 11.84 -12.45 10.35
C GLY A 47 11.93 -13.42 9.17
N VAL A 48 11.22 -13.12 8.08
CA VAL A 48 11.24 -13.91 6.85
C VAL A 48 12.65 -14.00 6.28
N TYR A 49 13.35 -12.87 6.13
CA TYR A 49 14.73 -12.87 5.61
C TYR A 49 15.69 -13.67 6.48
N LYS A 50 15.58 -13.56 7.80
CA LYS A 50 16.40 -14.34 8.74
C LYS A 50 16.22 -15.85 8.50
N VAL A 51 14.97 -16.30 8.34
CA VAL A 51 14.66 -17.72 8.10
C VAL A 51 15.13 -18.15 6.72
N LEU A 52 14.91 -17.35 5.67
CA LEU A 52 15.42 -17.66 4.32
C LEU A 52 16.94 -17.85 4.30
N VAL A 53 17.68 -16.96 4.99
CA VAL A 53 19.15 -17.07 5.12
C VAL A 53 19.54 -18.35 5.88
N GLN A 54 18.85 -18.68 6.97
CA GLN A 54 19.12 -19.90 7.72
C GLN A 54 18.89 -21.15 6.87
N LYS A 55 17.79 -21.18 6.09
CA LYS A 55 17.43 -22.32 5.23
C LYS A 55 18.37 -22.45 4.03
N TYR A 56 18.84 -21.33 3.46
CA TYR A 56 19.90 -21.33 2.46
C TYR A 56 21.19 -21.93 3.02
N LYS A 57 21.65 -21.48 4.19
CA LYS A 57 22.86 -22.01 4.85
C LYS A 57 22.74 -23.49 5.20
N ALA A 58 21.52 -23.99 5.40
CA ALA A 58 21.23 -25.41 5.60
C ALA A 58 21.10 -26.22 4.29
N GLY A 59 21.28 -25.60 3.12
CA GLY A 59 21.21 -26.27 1.81
C GLY A 59 19.79 -26.60 1.34
N LEU A 60 18.76 -25.96 1.89
CA LEU A 60 17.35 -26.27 1.60
C LEU A 60 16.75 -25.43 0.45
N VAL A 61 17.45 -24.39 0.01
CA VAL A 61 17.04 -23.50 -1.09
C VAL A 61 18.28 -22.86 -1.72
N SER A 62 18.22 -22.52 -3.00
CA SER A 62 19.25 -21.75 -3.72
C SER A 62 18.61 -20.49 -4.32
N PHE A 63 19.36 -19.38 -4.32
CA PHE A 63 18.97 -18.10 -4.92
C PHE A 63 19.77 -17.77 -6.19
N GLU A 64 20.59 -18.70 -6.68
CA GLU A 64 21.43 -18.51 -7.86
C GLU A 64 20.63 -18.11 -9.12
N ASN A 65 19.50 -18.78 -9.34
CA ASN A 65 18.59 -18.53 -10.47
C ASN A 65 17.32 -17.76 -10.04
N VAL A 66 17.44 -16.91 -9.02
CA VAL A 66 16.35 -16.03 -8.57
C VAL A 66 16.66 -14.60 -9.03
N ILE A 67 15.66 -13.94 -9.61
CA ILE A 67 15.68 -12.51 -9.93
C ILE A 67 14.76 -11.79 -8.94
N THR A 68 15.24 -10.71 -8.34
CA THR A 68 14.47 -9.95 -7.33
C THR A 68 14.18 -8.54 -7.77
N PHE A 69 12.95 -8.08 -7.48
CA PHE A 69 12.54 -6.69 -7.65
C PHE A 69 12.05 -6.14 -6.31
N ASN A 70 12.71 -5.11 -5.79
CA ASN A 70 12.24 -4.41 -4.60
C ASN A 70 11.09 -3.45 -4.93
N MET A 71 10.26 -3.17 -3.92
CA MET A 71 9.10 -2.29 -4.06
C MET A 71 9.45 -0.83 -4.28
N ASP A 72 10.47 -0.31 -3.62
CA ASP A 72 10.69 1.12 -3.50
C ASP A 72 12.14 1.46 -3.14
N GLU A 73 12.48 2.74 -3.29
CA GLU A 73 13.70 3.38 -2.77
C GLU A 73 13.46 4.89 -2.58
N TYR A 74 14.08 5.51 -1.57
CA TYR A 74 14.01 6.95 -1.37
C TYR A 74 14.72 7.72 -2.48
N VAL A 75 14.15 8.86 -2.86
CA VAL A 75 14.77 9.79 -3.81
C VAL A 75 15.80 10.66 -3.11
N GLY A 76 17.00 10.77 -3.68
CA GLY A 76 18.06 11.66 -3.20
C GLY A 76 18.85 11.14 -1.99
N ILE A 77 18.57 9.92 -1.50
CA ILE A 77 19.39 9.30 -0.44
C ILE A 77 20.63 8.65 -1.07
N PRO A 78 21.85 8.82 -0.54
CA PRO A 78 23.01 8.08 -1.03
C PRO A 78 22.77 6.57 -0.98
N ARG A 79 23.21 5.86 -2.02
CA ARG A 79 22.96 4.41 -2.16
C ARG A 79 23.52 3.61 -0.97
N ASP A 80 24.67 4.02 -0.47
CA ASP A 80 25.40 3.43 0.66
C ASP A 80 24.98 4.00 2.03
N HIS A 81 24.00 4.91 2.07
CA HIS A 81 23.45 5.41 3.33
C HIS A 81 22.86 4.26 4.15
N ALA A 82 23.03 4.29 5.48
CA ALA A 82 22.59 3.20 6.37
C ALA A 82 21.09 2.87 6.24
N GLU A 83 20.27 3.91 6.03
CA GLU A 83 18.82 3.83 5.90
C GLU A 83 18.31 3.77 4.44
N SER A 84 19.19 3.63 3.45
CA SER A 84 18.74 3.33 2.08
C SER A 84 18.18 1.92 2.01
N TYR A 85 17.21 1.70 1.12
CA TYR A 85 16.67 0.36 0.92
C TYR A 85 17.65 -0.56 0.19
N HIS A 86 18.58 -0.01 -0.60
CA HIS A 86 19.78 -0.72 -1.03
C HIS A 86 20.54 -1.31 0.17
N THR A 87 20.96 -0.48 1.13
CA THR A 87 21.72 -0.95 2.30
C THR A 87 20.92 -1.93 3.15
N PHE A 88 19.63 -1.67 3.37
CA PHE A 88 18.74 -2.57 4.09
C PHE A 88 18.76 -3.98 3.48
N MET A 89 18.55 -4.10 2.18
CA MET A 89 18.46 -5.41 1.52
C MET A 89 19.80 -6.15 1.51
N TRP A 90 20.91 -5.44 1.26
CA TRP A 90 22.24 -6.05 1.32
C TRP A 90 22.61 -6.49 2.72
N LYS A 91 22.27 -5.70 3.75
CA LYS A 91 22.54 -6.00 5.16
C LYS A 91 21.74 -7.21 5.64
N HIS A 92 20.47 -7.29 5.28
CA HIS A 92 19.54 -8.27 5.87
C HIS A 92 19.37 -9.54 5.05
N PHE A 93 19.63 -9.51 3.74
CA PHE A 93 19.35 -10.64 2.87
C PHE A 93 20.44 -10.94 1.84
N PHE A 94 20.68 -10.05 0.88
CA PHE A 94 21.45 -10.37 -0.32
C PHE A 94 22.91 -10.77 -0.06
N SER A 95 23.56 -10.20 0.95
CA SER A 95 24.96 -10.57 1.30
C SER A 95 25.09 -11.95 1.96
N HIS A 96 23.98 -12.61 2.28
CA HIS A 96 23.97 -13.85 3.06
C HIS A 96 23.51 -15.07 2.26
N VAL A 97 23.18 -14.88 0.97
CA VAL A 97 22.70 -15.92 0.04
C VAL A 97 23.49 -15.89 -1.27
N ASN A 98 23.40 -16.94 -2.10
CA ASN A 98 24.10 -17.02 -3.39
C ASN A 98 23.37 -16.32 -4.55
N ILE A 99 22.63 -15.24 -4.29
CA ILE A 99 22.00 -14.47 -5.36
C ILE A 99 23.06 -13.73 -6.17
N HIS A 100 22.96 -13.77 -7.50
CA HIS A 100 23.88 -13.01 -8.33
C HIS A 100 23.53 -11.51 -8.30
N PRO A 101 24.48 -10.59 -8.07
CA PRO A 101 24.17 -9.15 -7.97
C PRO A 101 23.47 -8.56 -9.19
N SER A 102 23.69 -9.10 -10.40
CA SER A 102 22.99 -8.64 -11.61
C SER A 102 21.51 -9.02 -11.64
N ASN A 103 21.07 -9.96 -10.80
CA ASN A 103 19.69 -10.39 -10.67
C ASN A 103 18.94 -9.60 -9.59
N VAL A 104 19.61 -8.64 -8.94
CA VAL A 104 19.03 -7.78 -7.91
C VAL A 104 18.63 -6.45 -8.53
N HIS A 105 17.34 -6.17 -8.56
CA HIS A 105 16.76 -4.93 -9.04
C HIS A 105 16.15 -4.15 -7.87
N ILE A 106 16.66 -2.94 -7.65
CA ILE A 106 16.13 -1.95 -6.71
C ILE A 106 16.14 -0.61 -7.45
N LEU A 107 15.04 0.14 -7.35
CA LEU A 107 14.89 1.44 -8.00
C LEU A 107 16.07 2.38 -7.68
N ASN A 108 16.55 3.11 -8.68
CA ASN A 108 17.59 4.11 -8.51
C ASN A 108 16.99 5.49 -8.15
N GLY A 109 16.81 5.75 -6.85
CA GLY A 109 16.34 7.03 -6.35
C GLY A 109 17.26 8.24 -6.62
N ASN A 110 18.45 8.02 -7.19
CA ASN A 110 19.39 9.08 -7.60
C ASN A 110 19.56 9.16 -9.12
N ALA A 111 18.66 8.54 -9.89
CA ALA A 111 18.68 8.64 -11.34
C ALA A 111 18.49 10.11 -11.79
N PRO A 112 19.17 10.56 -12.86
CA PRO A 112 19.03 11.93 -13.36
C PRO A 112 17.62 12.21 -13.90
N ASN A 113 16.92 11.17 -14.37
CA ASN A 113 15.53 11.22 -14.77
C ASN A 113 14.77 10.09 -14.07
N LEU A 114 13.96 10.46 -13.08
CA LEU A 114 13.27 9.53 -12.20
C LEU A 114 12.11 8.81 -12.91
N GLU A 115 11.41 9.50 -13.80
CA GLU A 115 10.33 8.93 -14.60
C GLU A 115 10.86 7.87 -15.57
N ALA A 116 12.00 8.13 -16.21
CA ALA A 116 12.67 7.17 -17.09
C ALA A 116 13.14 5.93 -16.32
N GLU A 117 13.64 6.10 -15.09
CA GLU A 117 13.97 5.00 -14.19
C GLU A 117 12.75 4.14 -13.88
N CYS A 118 11.59 4.76 -13.57
CA CYS A 118 10.35 4.01 -13.31
C CYS A 118 9.88 3.21 -14.53
N VAL A 119 9.96 3.78 -15.74
CA VAL A 119 9.61 3.07 -16.99
C VAL A 119 10.56 1.90 -17.23
N ALA A 120 11.88 2.14 -17.08
CA ALA A 120 12.88 1.09 -17.25
C ALA A 120 12.70 -0.06 -16.25
N TYR A 121 12.25 0.25 -15.03
CA TYR A 121 11.96 -0.76 -14.00
C TYR A 121 10.78 -1.65 -14.38
N GLU A 122 9.69 -1.08 -14.89
CA GLU A 122 8.54 -1.82 -15.42
C GLU A 122 8.93 -2.70 -16.62
N ASP A 123 9.77 -2.18 -17.51
CA ASP A 123 10.26 -2.94 -18.66
C ASP A 123 11.20 -4.08 -18.25
N ALA A 124 12.00 -3.90 -17.19
CA ALA A 124 12.81 -4.96 -16.61
C ALA A 124 11.95 -6.09 -16.02
N ILE A 125 10.85 -5.75 -15.30
CA ILE A 125 9.89 -6.73 -14.80
C ILE A 125 9.27 -7.53 -15.96
N LYS A 126 8.82 -6.84 -17.02
CA LYS A 126 8.26 -7.50 -18.21
C LYS A 126 9.27 -8.40 -18.91
N LYS A 127 10.52 -7.94 -19.05
CA LYS A 127 11.61 -8.71 -19.66
C LYS A 127 11.94 -9.98 -18.87
N ALA A 128 11.79 -9.94 -17.55
CA ALA A 128 11.93 -11.11 -16.68
C ALA A 128 10.74 -12.08 -16.75
N GLY A 129 9.67 -11.76 -17.49
CA GLY A 129 8.48 -12.60 -17.63
C GLY A 129 7.36 -12.31 -16.62
N GLY A 130 7.46 -11.18 -15.89
CA GLY A 130 6.57 -10.83 -14.79
C GLY A 130 7.02 -11.43 -13.45
N ILE A 131 6.33 -11.08 -12.36
CA ILE A 131 6.69 -11.51 -11.01
C ILE A 131 5.94 -12.80 -10.67
N ASP A 132 6.64 -13.86 -10.27
CA ASP A 132 6.03 -15.14 -9.90
C ASP A 132 5.42 -15.12 -8.50
N LEU A 133 6.09 -14.44 -7.57
CA LEU A 133 5.60 -14.22 -6.21
C LEU A 133 6.03 -12.83 -5.75
N PHE A 134 5.08 -12.04 -5.27
CA PHE A 134 5.34 -10.75 -4.67
C PHE A 134 5.13 -10.83 -3.16
N LEU A 135 6.21 -10.75 -2.39
CA LEU A 135 6.12 -10.58 -0.94
C LEU A 135 5.88 -9.09 -0.64
N ALA A 136 4.86 -8.78 0.14
CA ALA A 136 4.51 -7.42 0.53
C ALA A 136 4.29 -7.30 2.04
N GLY A 137 4.39 -6.07 2.54
CA GLY A 137 3.91 -5.67 3.85
C GLY A 137 2.77 -4.66 3.73
N ILE A 138 2.29 -4.18 4.88
CA ILE A 138 1.26 -3.13 4.95
C ILE A 138 1.70 -2.00 5.88
N GLY A 139 1.36 -0.76 5.50
CA GLY A 139 1.37 0.42 6.38
C GLY A 139 0.33 0.36 7.50
N GLU A 140 0.44 1.23 8.51
CA GLU A 140 -0.61 1.38 9.55
C GLU A 140 -1.88 2.05 8.99
N ASP A 141 -1.75 2.73 7.85
CA ASP A 141 -2.77 3.37 7.02
C ASP A 141 -3.26 2.47 5.85
N GLY A 142 -2.81 1.22 5.77
CA GLY A 142 -3.17 0.30 4.71
C GLY A 142 -2.39 0.42 3.40
N HIS A 143 -1.32 1.22 3.35
CA HIS A 143 -0.53 1.32 2.12
C HIS A 143 0.23 0.03 1.79
N ILE A 144 0.40 -0.23 0.50
CA ILE A 144 1.34 -1.21 -0.05
C ILE A 144 2.50 -0.47 -0.75
N ALA A 145 3.75 -0.79 -0.42
CA ALA A 145 4.91 0.04 -0.79
C ALA A 145 4.69 1.51 -0.36
N PHE A 146 5.13 2.49 -1.12
CA PHE A 146 4.71 3.89 -0.93
C PHE A 146 3.40 4.25 -1.66
N ASN A 147 2.50 3.30 -1.93
CA ASN A 147 1.16 3.61 -2.45
C ASN A 147 0.24 4.09 -1.32
N GLU A 148 0.50 5.31 -0.88
CA GLU A 148 -0.21 5.99 0.21
C GLU A 148 -1.70 6.18 -0.09
N PRO A 149 -2.54 6.43 0.96
CA PRO A 149 -3.96 6.71 0.79
C PRO A 149 -4.25 7.75 -0.29
N GLY A 150 -5.18 7.42 -1.18
CA GLY A 150 -5.54 8.22 -2.36
C GLY A 150 -4.77 7.85 -3.63
N SER A 151 -3.77 6.95 -3.55
CA SER A 151 -3.08 6.43 -4.74
C SER A 151 -4.04 5.64 -5.63
N SER A 152 -3.95 5.85 -6.95
CA SER A 152 -4.75 5.07 -7.91
C SER A 152 -4.49 3.56 -7.75
N LEU A 153 -5.56 2.77 -7.70
CA LEU A 153 -5.45 1.31 -7.65
C LEU A 153 -4.93 0.72 -8.97
N ALA A 154 -5.02 1.46 -10.08
CA ALA A 154 -4.43 1.11 -11.36
C ALA A 154 -3.03 1.74 -11.57
N SER A 155 -2.40 2.26 -10.51
CA SER A 155 -1.12 2.95 -10.61
C SER A 155 0.03 2.02 -11.04
N ARG A 156 0.98 2.60 -11.78
CA ARG A 156 2.28 2.00 -12.14
C ARG A 156 3.41 2.55 -11.28
N THR A 157 4.60 2.00 -11.50
CA THR A 157 5.84 2.50 -10.91
C THR A 157 6.01 3.99 -11.20
N ARG A 158 6.27 4.79 -10.15
CA ARG A 158 6.31 6.25 -10.25
C ARG A 158 7.08 6.90 -9.09
N VAL A 159 7.37 8.19 -9.27
CA VAL A 159 7.75 9.07 -8.17
C VAL A 159 6.54 9.33 -7.28
N LYS A 160 6.75 9.27 -5.96
CA LYS A 160 5.73 9.55 -4.96
C LYS A 160 6.27 10.43 -3.86
N THR A 161 5.60 11.55 -3.61
CA THR A 161 5.80 12.37 -2.41
C THR A 161 5.23 11.64 -1.20
N LEU A 162 6.03 11.54 -0.14
CA LEU A 162 5.63 10.90 1.11
C LEU A 162 4.67 11.81 1.89
N ALA A 163 3.60 11.22 2.41
CA ALA A 163 2.68 11.82 3.35
C ALA A 163 3.36 12.07 4.70
N TYR A 164 2.77 13.00 5.45
CA TYR A 164 3.29 13.40 6.76
C TYR A 164 3.38 12.22 7.73
N ASP A 165 2.38 11.33 7.75
CA ASP A 165 2.37 10.16 8.63
C ASP A 165 3.52 9.19 8.33
N THR A 166 3.83 8.98 7.04
CA THR A 166 4.97 8.18 6.59
C THR A 166 6.28 8.79 7.03
N ILE A 167 6.43 10.11 6.87
CA ILE A 167 7.61 10.85 7.31
C ILE A 167 7.78 10.74 8.84
N LEU A 168 6.69 10.91 9.59
CA LEU A 168 6.69 10.79 11.05
C LEU A 168 7.08 9.38 11.50
N ALA A 169 6.49 8.34 10.90
CA ALA A 169 6.79 6.95 11.20
C ALA A 169 8.25 6.58 10.88
N ASN A 170 8.79 7.11 9.78
CA ASN A 170 10.16 6.83 9.34
C ASN A 170 11.20 7.68 10.04
N SER A 171 10.84 8.81 10.66
CA SER A 171 11.77 9.66 11.41
C SER A 171 12.59 8.90 12.48
N ARG A 172 12.04 7.80 13.04
CA ARG A 172 12.76 6.91 13.98
C ARG A 172 14.06 6.31 13.41
N PHE A 173 14.18 6.24 12.09
CA PHE A 173 15.38 5.77 11.39
C PHE A 173 16.36 6.91 11.09
N PHE A 174 15.90 8.16 11.16
CA PHE A 174 16.67 9.37 10.85
C PHE A 174 16.85 10.25 12.10
N ASP A 175 17.33 9.65 13.20
CA ASP A 175 17.58 10.32 14.50
C ASP A 175 16.36 11.01 15.12
N HIS A 176 15.14 10.56 14.81
CA HIS A 176 13.88 11.24 15.16
C HIS A 176 13.75 12.66 14.58
N ASP A 177 14.51 12.97 13.52
CA ASP A 177 14.49 14.25 12.83
C ASP A 177 13.73 14.15 11.50
N ILE A 178 12.53 14.71 11.49
CA ILE A 178 11.62 14.78 10.33
C ILE A 178 12.30 15.46 9.12
N SER A 179 13.22 16.40 9.35
CA SER A 179 13.88 17.14 8.28
C SER A 179 14.88 16.31 7.49
N LYS A 180 15.39 15.23 8.09
CA LYS A 180 16.35 14.30 7.47
C LYS A 180 15.68 13.21 6.64
N VAL A 181 14.37 13.00 6.82
CA VAL A 181 13.63 11.98 6.07
C VAL A 181 13.47 12.45 4.62
N PRO A 182 13.83 11.63 3.62
CA PRO A 182 13.60 11.96 2.23
C PRO A 182 12.11 12.23 1.97
N ARG A 183 11.80 13.29 1.20
CA ARG A 183 10.41 13.71 0.96
C ARG A 183 9.71 12.95 -0.17
N MET A 184 10.48 12.24 -0.98
CA MET A 184 9.98 11.50 -2.13
C MET A 184 10.64 10.13 -2.18
N ALA A 185 9.95 9.19 -2.82
CA ALA A 185 10.44 7.85 -3.12
C ALA A 185 10.05 7.46 -4.55
N LEU A 186 10.81 6.56 -5.14
CA LEU A 186 10.34 5.75 -6.25
C LEU A 186 9.64 4.53 -5.67
N THR A 187 8.49 4.16 -6.23
CA THR A 187 7.72 3.01 -5.75
C THR A 187 7.07 2.31 -6.93
N VAL A 188 6.99 0.99 -6.87
CA VAL A 188 6.08 0.20 -7.71
C VAL A 188 4.64 0.64 -7.46
N GLY A 189 3.81 0.54 -8.50
CA GLY A 189 2.40 0.87 -8.40
C GLY A 189 1.56 -0.26 -7.81
N VAL A 190 0.32 0.04 -7.44
CA VAL A 190 -0.63 -0.97 -6.97
C VAL A 190 -0.86 -2.02 -8.06
N GLN A 191 -1.06 -1.59 -9.32
CA GLN A 191 -1.26 -2.51 -10.44
C GLN A 191 0.00 -3.34 -10.72
N THR A 192 1.20 -2.76 -10.56
CA THR A 192 2.46 -3.47 -10.71
C THR A 192 2.55 -4.67 -9.75
N VAL A 193 2.05 -4.52 -8.51
CA VAL A 193 1.98 -5.63 -7.55
C VAL A 193 0.88 -6.62 -7.92
N LEU A 194 -0.31 -6.14 -8.32
CA LEU A 194 -1.44 -7.00 -8.70
C LEU A 194 -1.20 -7.80 -9.99
N GLU A 195 -0.21 -7.45 -10.79
CA GLU A 195 0.23 -8.23 -11.96
C GLU A 195 1.16 -9.39 -11.58
N ALA A 196 1.57 -9.53 -10.32
CA ALA A 196 2.25 -10.73 -9.89
C ALA A 196 1.33 -11.96 -10.03
N ARG A 197 1.90 -13.14 -10.25
CA ARG A 197 1.11 -14.39 -10.31
C ARG A 197 0.51 -14.75 -8.97
N GLU A 198 1.20 -14.36 -7.91
CA GLU A 198 0.87 -14.58 -6.52
C GLU A 198 1.33 -13.40 -5.69
N VAL A 199 0.50 -12.98 -4.74
CA VAL A 199 0.86 -11.93 -3.78
C VAL A 199 0.71 -12.49 -2.37
N VAL A 200 1.82 -12.47 -1.61
CA VAL A 200 1.87 -12.89 -0.21
C VAL A 200 2.14 -11.65 0.63
N VAL A 201 1.26 -11.37 1.59
CA VAL A 201 1.40 -10.22 2.49
C VAL A 201 1.69 -10.72 3.90
N ILE A 202 2.70 -10.16 4.55
CA ILE A 202 2.97 -10.38 5.97
C ILE A 202 2.55 -9.16 6.80
N ILE A 203 1.70 -9.36 7.81
CA ILE A 203 1.16 -8.29 8.65
C ILE A 203 1.29 -8.70 10.10
N LEU A 204 2.10 -7.96 10.86
CA LEU A 204 2.49 -8.34 12.23
C LEU A 204 2.17 -7.21 13.21
N GLY A 205 1.65 -7.58 14.37
CA GLY A 205 1.43 -6.73 15.52
C GLY A 205 0.14 -5.91 15.47
N GLN A 206 -0.33 -5.57 16.67
CA GLN A 206 -1.60 -4.89 16.90
C GLN A 206 -1.73 -3.54 16.17
N ARG A 207 -0.63 -2.79 15.97
CA ARG A 207 -0.68 -1.50 15.25
C ARG A 207 -1.18 -1.61 13.81
N LYS A 208 -1.18 -2.81 13.23
CA LYS A 208 -1.62 -3.08 11.86
C LYS A 208 -3.06 -3.62 11.78
N SER A 209 -3.71 -3.86 12.92
CA SER A 209 -4.99 -4.55 12.97
C SER A 209 -6.12 -3.78 12.29
N LEU A 210 -6.17 -2.46 12.48
CA LEU A 210 -7.14 -1.60 11.81
C LEU A 210 -6.96 -1.67 10.29
N ALA A 211 -5.73 -1.52 9.80
CA ALA A 211 -5.44 -1.59 8.38
C ALA A 211 -5.81 -2.96 7.79
N LEU A 212 -5.53 -4.05 8.51
CA LEU A 212 -5.96 -5.40 8.11
C LEU A 212 -7.49 -5.49 7.97
N GLN A 213 -8.23 -5.04 8.99
CA GLN A 213 -9.70 -5.05 8.96
C GLN A 213 -10.24 -4.27 7.76
N LYS A 214 -9.74 -3.04 7.55
CA LYS A 214 -10.14 -2.20 6.42
C LYS A 214 -9.86 -2.86 5.07
N CYS A 215 -8.78 -3.61 4.94
CA CYS A 215 -8.40 -4.24 3.68
C CYS A 215 -9.12 -5.55 3.39
N ILE A 216 -9.65 -6.26 4.39
CA ILE A 216 -10.27 -7.58 4.18
C ILE A 216 -11.77 -7.65 4.48
N GLU A 217 -12.29 -6.80 5.37
CA GLU A 217 -13.71 -6.80 5.73
C GLU A 217 -14.50 -5.67 5.10
N GLU A 218 -13.85 -4.56 4.73
CA GLU A 218 -14.48 -3.47 3.99
C GLU A 218 -14.28 -3.62 2.48
N GLY A 219 -14.91 -2.73 1.71
CA GLY A 219 -14.80 -2.76 0.25
C GLY A 219 -13.47 -2.22 -0.27
N VAL A 220 -13.17 -2.54 -1.53
CA VAL A 220 -12.03 -2.00 -2.27
C VAL A 220 -12.06 -0.46 -2.24
N ASN A 221 -11.00 0.14 -1.72
CA ASN A 221 -10.92 1.58 -1.49
C ASN A 221 -9.47 2.07 -1.64
N HIS A 222 -9.26 3.11 -2.45
CA HIS A 222 -7.93 3.71 -2.66
C HIS A 222 -7.35 4.41 -1.41
N MET A 223 -8.15 4.63 -0.37
CA MET A 223 -7.66 5.09 0.94
C MET A 223 -6.97 3.97 1.73
N TRP A 224 -7.22 2.71 1.36
CA TRP A 224 -6.61 1.51 1.96
C TRP A 224 -6.09 0.65 0.81
N THR A 225 -4.97 1.03 0.20
CA THR A 225 -4.59 0.51 -1.13
C THR A 225 -4.39 -1.00 -1.17
N LEU A 226 -4.02 -1.64 -0.04
CA LEU A 226 -3.95 -3.10 0.06
C LEU A 226 -5.33 -3.79 -0.13
N SER A 227 -6.45 -3.09 0.08
CA SER A 227 -7.81 -3.62 -0.19
C SER A 227 -7.99 -4.06 -1.65
N SER A 228 -7.18 -3.53 -2.57
CA SER A 228 -7.15 -3.98 -3.98
C SER A 228 -6.78 -5.46 -4.15
N LEU A 229 -6.13 -6.09 -3.16
CA LEU A 229 -5.88 -7.53 -3.17
C LEU A 229 -7.15 -8.38 -3.20
N GLN A 230 -8.30 -7.83 -2.83
CA GLN A 230 -9.58 -8.53 -3.01
C GLN A 230 -9.88 -8.85 -4.47
N LEU A 231 -9.27 -8.12 -5.41
CA LEU A 231 -9.40 -8.32 -6.86
C LEU A 231 -8.34 -9.28 -7.43
N HIS A 232 -7.31 -9.63 -6.64
CA HIS A 232 -6.26 -10.51 -7.09
C HIS A 232 -6.74 -11.98 -7.12
N PRO A 233 -6.36 -12.80 -8.12
CA PRO A 233 -6.80 -14.20 -8.19
C PRO A 233 -6.16 -15.09 -7.11
N HIS A 234 -4.92 -14.78 -6.71
CA HIS A 234 -4.14 -15.59 -5.77
C HIS A 234 -3.49 -14.77 -4.64
N PRO A 235 -4.28 -14.11 -3.76
CA PRO A 235 -3.75 -13.37 -2.63
C PRO A 235 -3.71 -14.27 -1.38
N MET A 236 -2.59 -14.21 -0.67
CA MET A 236 -2.39 -14.80 0.65
C MET A 236 -1.97 -13.71 1.63
N ILE A 237 -2.62 -13.66 2.78
CA ILE A 237 -2.25 -12.78 3.89
C ILE A 237 -1.86 -13.67 5.06
N VAL A 238 -0.68 -13.44 5.63
CA VAL A 238 -0.16 -14.17 6.78
C VAL A 238 0.02 -13.18 7.92
N VAL A 239 -0.58 -13.50 9.07
CA VAL A 239 -0.66 -12.60 10.22
C VAL A 239 -0.33 -13.33 11.53
N ASP A 240 0.12 -12.57 12.52
CA ASP A 240 0.09 -13.00 13.92
C ASP A 240 -1.28 -12.75 14.56
N GLU A 241 -1.55 -13.33 15.74
CA GLU A 241 -2.82 -13.13 16.45
C GLU A 241 -3.09 -11.66 16.75
N ASP A 242 -2.07 -10.89 17.15
CA ASP A 242 -2.20 -9.48 17.52
C ASP A 242 -2.71 -8.61 16.36
N ALA A 243 -2.30 -8.88 15.12
CA ALA A 243 -2.81 -8.19 13.95
C ALA A 243 -4.31 -8.46 13.69
N THR A 244 -4.92 -9.48 14.30
CA THR A 244 -6.35 -9.79 14.12
C THR A 244 -7.28 -9.04 15.07
N ALA A 245 -6.76 -8.20 15.97
CA ALA A 245 -7.53 -7.60 17.07
C ALA A 245 -8.79 -6.81 16.64
N GLU A 246 -8.78 -6.20 15.45
CA GLU A 246 -9.91 -5.42 14.91
C GLU A 246 -10.82 -6.23 13.98
N LEU A 247 -10.49 -7.49 13.71
CA LEU A 247 -11.31 -8.38 12.89
C LEU A 247 -12.52 -8.89 13.66
N LYS A 248 -13.61 -9.15 12.94
CA LYS A 248 -14.75 -9.85 13.53
C LYS A 248 -14.33 -11.26 13.92
N VAL A 249 -14.77 -11.70 15.10
CA VAL A 249 -14.59 -13.08 15.59
C VAL A 249 -15.04 -14.11 14.54
N LYS A 250 -16.11 -13.82 13.79
CA LYS A 250 -16.60 -14.69 12.71
C LYS A 250 -15.59 -14.84 11.58
N THR A 251 -14.91 -13.76 11.18
CA THR A 251 -13.87 -13.74 10.14
C THR A 251 -12.69 -14.61 10.56
N VAL A 252 -12.18 -14.41 11.78
CA VAL A 252 -11.07 -15.21 12.34
C VAL A 252 -11.44 -16.70 12.40
N LYS A 253 -12.61 -17.04 12.94
CA LYS A 253 -13.09 -18.43 13.03
C LYS A 253 -13.26 -19.07 11.65
N TYR A 254 -13.75 -18.33 10.68
CA TYR A 254 -13.95 -18.80 9.31
C TYR A 254 -12.62 -19.22 8.68
N PHE A 255 -11.61 -18.35 8.69
CA PHE A 255 -10.31 -18.64 8.08
C PHE A 255 -9.53 -19.73 8.83
N LYS A 256 -9.54 -19.73 10.18
CA LYS A 256 -8.96 -20.84 10.97
C LYS A 256 -9.61 -22.18 10.63
N SER A 257 -10.93 -22.21 10.47
CA SER A 257 -11.65 -23.44 10.13
C SER A 257 -11.34 -23.93 8.72
N ILE A 258 -11.25 -23.03 7.73
CA ILE A 258 -10.97 -23.41 6.36
C ILE A 258 -9.56 -23.98 6.22
N GLU A 259 -8.55 -23.33 6.79
CA GLU A 259 -7.19 -23.84 6.71
C GLU A 259 -7.06 -25.21 7.41
N LYS A 260 -7.72 -25.40 8.55
CA LYS A 260 -7.76 -26.71 9.23
C LYS A 260 -8.40 -27.79 8.35
N VAL A 261 -9.59 -27.53 7.81
CA VAL A 261 -10.31 -28.50 6.97
C VAL A 261 -9.54 -28.79 5.68
N ALA A 262 -8.93 -27.77 5.07
CA ALA A 262 -8.10 -27.92 3.88
C ALA A 262 -6.91 -28.85 4.17
N GLN A 263 -6.20 -28.62 5.28
CA GLN A 263 -5.09 -29.49 5.72
C GLN A 263 -5.55 -30.93 6.00
N GLU A 264 -6.65 -31.12 6.74
CA GLU A 264 -7.20 -32.45 7.04
C GLU A 264 -7.64 -33.21 5.78
N ALA A 265 -8.14 -32.49 4.77
CA ALA A 265 -8.52 -33.06 3.48
C ALA A 265 -7.34 -33.26 2.52
N GLY A 266 -6.11 -32.86 2.92
CA GLY A 266 -4.95 -32.85 2.02
C GLY A 266 -5.10 -31.91 0.83
N PHE A 267 -5.99 -30.92 0.93
CA PHE A 267 -6.25 -29.92 -0.09
C PHE A 267 -5.48 -28.65 0.24
N GLU A 268 -4.65 -28.20 -0.68
CA GLU A 268 -4.04 -26.88 -0.62
C GLU A 268 -4.55 -26.05 -1.80
N GLN A 269 -4.90 -24.79 -1.54
CA GLN A 269 -5.17 -23.83 -2.61
C GLN A 269 -3.84 -23.44 -3.27
N ILE A 270 -3.39 -24.31 -4.19
CA ILE A 270 -2.15 -24.20 -4.95
C ILE A 270 -2.46 -23.52 -6.29
N LEU A 271 -1.54 -22.70 -6.78
CA LEU A 271 -1.58 -22.18 -8.15
C LEU A 271 -1.69 -23.33 -9.18
N PRO A 272 -2.41 -23.14 -10.29
CA PRO A 272 -2.38 -24.09 -11.40
C PRO A 272 -0.93 -24.39 -11.82
N SER A 273 -0.62 -25.64 -12.16
CA SER A 273 0.75 -26.09 -12.43
C SER A 273 1.50 -25.19 -13.42
N LYS A 274 0.83 -24.72 -14.48
CA LYS A 274 1.40 -23.80 -15.48
C LYS A 274 1.88 -22.47 -14.89
N VAL A 275 1.10 -21.89 -13.98
CA VAL A 275 1.45 -20.64 -13.27
C VAL A 275 2.56 -20.91 -12.26
N ARG A 276 2.52 -22.09 -11.61
CA ARG A 276 3.50 -22.52 -10.62
C ARG A 276 4.90 -22.75 -11.19
N THR A 277 5.00 -23.08 -12.49
CA THR A 277 6.27 -23.34 -13.22
C THR A 277 6.65 -22.21 -14.19
N GLY A 278 6.04 -21.02 -14.08
CA GLY A 278 6.41 -19.83 -14.88
C GLY A 278 5.82 -19.73 -16.29
N ASN A 279 5.14 -20.77 -16.77
CA ASN A 279 4.56 -20.84 -18.13
C ASN A 279 3.12 -20.29 -18.21
N GLY A 280 2.72 -19.42 -17.28
CA GLY A 280 1.36 -18.87 -17.21
C GLY A 280 1.25 -17.45 -17.77
N PRO A 281 0.10 -17.04 -18.31
CA PRO A 281 -0.16 -15.62 -18.60
C PRO A 281 -0.10 -14.79 -17.32
N ILE A 282 0.45 -13.58 -17.41
CA ILE A 282 0.39 -12.58 -16.32
C ILE A 282 -1.08 -12.22 -16.08
N PRO A 283 -1.58 -12.19 -14.84
CA PRO A 283 -2.94 -11.72 -14.56
C PRO A 283 -3.15 -10.31 -15.13
N GLN A 284 -4.14 -10.16 -16.00
CA GLN A 284 -4.57 -8.85 -16.47
C GLN A 284 -5.80 -8.41 -15.66
N THR A 285 -5.69 -7.29 -14.97
CA THR A 285 -6.86 -6.64 -14.37
C THR A 285 -7.61 -5.91 -15.48
N THR A 286 -8.65 -6.55 -16.02
CA THR A 286 -9.60 -5.89 -16.92
C THR A 286 -10.57 -5.08 -16.07
N VAL A 287 -10.42 -3.76 -16.09
CA VAL A 287 -11.53 -2.88 -15.69
C VAL A 287 -12.45 -2.85 -16.91
N ASP A 288 -13.61 -3.50 -16.82
CA ASP A 288 -14.60 -3.41 -17.87
C ASP A 288 -14.89 -1.92 -18.13
N GLU A 289 -14.89 -1.51 -19.41
CA GLU A 289 -15.42 -0.21 -19.78
C GLU A 289 -16.90 -0.23 -19.44
N VAL A 290 -17.24 0.27 -18.25
CA VAL A 290 -18.63 0.51 -17.89
C VAL A 290 -19.09 1.59 -18.86
N SER A 291 -19.94 1.20 -19.82
CA SER A 291 -20.63 2.17 -20.65
C SER A 291 -21.31 3.14 -19.68
N SER A 292 -20.93 4.41 -19.77
CA SER A 292 -21.62 5.44 -18.99
C SER A 292 -23.11 5.23 -19.24
N PRO A 293 -23.95 5.13 -18.19
CA PRO A 293 -25.37 4.91 -18.42
C PRO A 293 -25.82 6.01 -19.37
N THR A 294 -26.34 5.62 -20.53
CA THR A 294 -26.89 6.56 -21.48
C THR A 294 -27.93 7.34 -20.71
N ILE A 295 -27.69 8.64 -20.50
CA ILE A 295 -28.69 9.51 -19.92
C ILE A 295 -29.82 9.53 -20.94
N HIS A 296 -30.78 8.62 -20.80
CA HIS A 296 -32.02 8.70 -21.53
C HIS A 296 -32.62 10.04 -21.13
N ALA A 297 -32.76 10.94 -22.10
CA ALA A 297 -33.52 12.16 -21.91
C ALA A 297 -34.86 11.76 -21.27
N PRO A 298 -35.30 12.45 -20.20
CA PRO A 298 -36.50 12.06 -19.47
C PRO A 298 -37.64 11.89 -20.47
N GLN A 299 -38.16 10.67 -20.58
CA GLN A 299 -39.37 10.48 -21.38
C GLN A 299 -40.49 11.23 -20.67
N PRO A 300 -41.19 12.14 -21.37
CA PRO A 300 -42.26 12.91 -20.76
C PRO A 300 -43.41 11.95 -20.40
N THR A 301 -43.48 11.53 -19.14
CA THR A 301 -44.67 10.91 -18.58
C THR A 301 -45.73 12.00 -18.44
N THR A 302 -46.58 12.15 -19.44
CA THR A 302 -47.80 12.96 -19.33
C THR A 302 -48.76 12.26 -18.37
N SER A 303 -48.63 12.56 -17.07
CA SER A 303 -49.68 12.26 -16.09
C SER A 303 -50.90 13.12 -16.42
N ARG A 304 -52.03 12.48 -16.73
CA ARG A 304 -53.25 13.13 -17.23
C ARG A 304 -54.17 13.67 -16.12
N LEU A 305 -53.65 13.93 -14.92
CA LEU A 305 -54.49 14.20 -13.74
C LEU A 305 -54.29 15.54 -13.03
N LEU A 306 -53.38 16.42 -13.48
CA LEU A 306 -53.28 17.78 -12.95
C LEU A 306 -53.01 18.77 -14.08
N ARG A 307 -54.02 19.57 -14.44
CA ARG A 307 -53.84 20.77 -15.27
C ARG A 307 -53.23 21.87 -14.39
N ALA A 308 -51.96 22.21 -14.63
CA ALA A 308 -51.36 23.47 -14.20
C ALA A 308 -50.41 23.99 -15.29
N THR A 309 -50.70 25.22 -15.73
CA THR A 309 -49.96 26.24 -16.52
C THR A 309 -48.80 25.87 -17.48
N PRO A 310 -48.68 26.55 -18.64
CA PRO A 310 -47.67 26.25 -19.66
C PRO A 310 -46.24 26.53 -19.19
N ALA A 311 -45.33 25.67 -19.66
CA ALA A 311 -43.90 25.69 -19.35
C ALA A 311 -43.18 26.85 -20.06
N THR A 312 -43.07 28.01 -19.40
CA THR A 312 -42.12 29.07 -19.79
C THR A 312 -41.28 29.63 -18.63
N GLU A 313 -41.35 29.07 -17.43
CA GLU A 313 -40.52 29.51 -16.31
C GLU A 313 -39.71 28.33 -15.75
N TYR A 314 -38.50 28.13 -16.29
CA TYR A 314 -37.47 27.47 -15.51
C TYR A 314 -36.94 28.49 -14.49
N PRO A 315 -36.89 28.18 -13.18
CA PRO A 315 -36.19 29.05 -12.25
C PRO A 315 -34.72 29.08 -12.64
N ILE A 316 -34.26 30.22 -13.14
CA ILE A 316 -32.85 30.53 -13.30
C ILE A 316 -32.22 30.34 -11.92
N ARG A 317 -31.26 29.41 -11.80
CA ARG A 317 -30.45 29.28 -10.57
C ARG A 317 -29.93 30.66 -10.22
N SER A 318 -30.23 31.15 -9.02
CA SER A 318 -29.60 32.36 -8.52
C SER A 318 -28.09 32.15 -8.57
N VAL A 319 -27.39 33.14 -9.14
CA VAL A 319 -25.93 33.19 -9.13
C VAL A 319 -25.50 33.10 -7.68
N SER A 320 -24.69 32.08 -7.34
CA SER A 320 -24.12 31.99 -6.01
C SER A 320 -23.29 33.26 -5.77
N PRO A 321 -23.57 34.05 -4.73
CA PRO A 321 -22.79 35.25 -4.46
C PRO A 321 -21.34 34.87 -4.16
N ASP A 322 -20.41 35.75 -4.54
CA ASP A 322 -18.98 35.58 -4.27
C ASP A 322 -18.72 35.34 -2.78
N LEU A 323 -17.75 34.47 -2.48
CA LEU A 323 -17.35 34.12 -1.12
C LEU A 323 -16.77 35.35 -0.42
N VAL A 324 -17.60 36.00 0.40
CA VAL A 324 -17.15 37.02 1.36
C VAL A 324 -16.61 36.29 2.59
N PRO A 325 -15.34 36.47 3.00
CA PRO A 325 -14.80 35.87 4.21
C PRO A 325 -15.51 36.47 5.44
N ASP A 326 -16.48 35.74 5.97
CA ASP A 326 -17.17 36.13 7.20
C ASP A 326 -16.43 35.54 8.41
N ARG A 327 -16.04 36.39 9.36
CA ARG A 327 -15.41 35.94 10.60
C ARG A 327 -16.50 35.40 11.52
N MET A 328 -16.27 34.26 12.18
CA MET A 328 -17.23 33.71 13.16
C MET A 328 -17.65 34.73 14.24
N ALA A 329 -16.78 35.70 14.56
CA ALA A 329 -17.06 36.78 15.51
C ALA A 329 -18.18 37.74 15.07
N SER A 330 -18.46 37.90 13.78
CA SER A 330 -19.54 38.79 13.28
C SER A 330 -20.94 38.20 13.45
N ARG A 331 -21.07 36.92 13.83
CA ARG A 331 -22.34 36.18 13.87
C ARG A 331 -22.93 36.00 15.26
N ILE A 332 -22.25 36.49 16.30
CA ILE A 332 -22.71 36.39 17.68
C ILE A 332 -23.11 37.80 18.14
N PRO A 333 -24.39 38.06 18.47
CA PRO A 333 -24.76 39.29 19.17
C PRO A 333 -24.08 39.26 20.54
N GLU A 334 -23.11 40.14 20.78
CA GLU A 334 -22.43 40.18 22.07
C GLU A 334 -23.43 40.58 23.18
N PRO A 335 -23.68 39.73 24.19
CA PRO A 335 -24.31 40.17 25.42
C PRO A 335 -23.22 40.80 26.29
N HIS A 336 -23.33 42.12 26.50
CA HIS A 336 -22.67 42.89 27.56
C HIS A 336 -21.30 42.37 28.04
N LEU A 337 -20.29 42.53 27.20
CA LEU A 337 -18.87 42.37 27.57
C LEU A 337 -18.27 43.66 28.18
N THR A 338 -19.05 44.40 28.98
CA THR A 338 -18.54 45.54 29.76
C THR A 338 -17.79 45.14 31.03
N ASP A 339 -17.75 43.86 31.40
CA ASP A 339 -17.07 43.37 32.61
C ASP A 339 -15.90 42.41 32.33
N ARG A 340 -14.97 42.79 31.44
CA ARG A 340 -13.63 42.18 31.43
C ARG A 340 -12.56 43.21 31.79
N LEU A 341 -11.99 42.97 32.97
CA LEU A 341 -10.95 43.71 33.70
C LEU A 341 -9.55 43.64 33.07
N THR A 342 -9.43 43.87 31.76
CA THR A 342 -8.11 44.07 31.12
C THR A 342 -8.23 45.13 30.02
N PRO A 343 -7.62 46.32 30.18
CA PRO A 343 -7.71 47.38 29.19
C PRO A 343 -6.99 47.02 27.89
N ASN A 344 -7.58 47.44 26.79
CA ASN A 344 -7.10 47.25 25.42
C ASN A 344 -5.73 47.96 25.24
N PRO A 345 -4.68 47.30 24.71
CA PRO A 345 -3.34 47.89 24.58
C PRO A 345 -3.30 49.20 23.78
N GLU A 346 -4.24 49.39 22.85
CA GLU A 346 -4.34 50.59 22.03
C GLU A 346 -4.81 51.83 22.82
N GLN A 347 -5.53 51.65 23.94
CA GLN A 347 -5.95 52.77 24.80
C GLN A 347 -4.86 53.23 25.78
N GLN A 348 -3.86 52.39 26.09
CA GLN A 348 -2.71 52.80 26.92
C GLN A 348 -1.72 53.70 26.18
N ALA A 349 -1.65 53.63 24.85
CA ALA A 349 -0.76 54.48 24.05
C ALA A 349 -1.25 55.94 23.97
N VAL A 350 -2.56 56.18 24.08
CA VAL A 350 -3.14 57.53 24.01
C VAL A 350 -3.08 58.25 25.36
N GLN A 351 -3.11 57.52 26.48
CA GLN A 351 -3.08 58.12 27.82
C GLN A 351 -1.68 58.61 28.23
N ASN A 352 -0.61 58.01 27.70
CA ASN A 352 0.77 58.40 27.98
C ASN A 352 1.28 59.59 27.13
N ALA A 353 0.48 60.09 26.19
CA ALA A 353 0.82 61.25 25.35
C ALA A 353 0.20 62.57 25.83
N ILE A 354 -0.57 62.56 26.93
CA ILE A 354 -1.25 63.75 27.50
C ILE A 354 -0.67 64.16 28.88
N THR A 355 0.33 63.43 29.39
CA THR A 355 1.09 63.84 30.60
C THR A 355 2.60 63.90 30.33
N ALA A 356 2.99 64.79 29.41
CA ALA A 356 4.32 65.37 29.30
C ALA A 356 4.20 66.85 28.91
#